data_AF-A0AA47GU88-F1
#
_entry.id   AF-A0AA47GU88-F1
#
_cell.length_a   1.000
_cell.length_b   1.000
_cell.length_c   1.000
_cell.angle_alpha   90.00
_cell.angle_beta   90.00
_cell.angle_gamma   90.00
#
_symmetry.space_group_name_H-M   'P 1'
#
loop_
_entity.id
_entity.type
_entity.pdbx_description
1 polymer ?
#
loop_
_entity_poly.entity_id
_entity_poly.type
_entity_poly.pdbx_seq_one_letter_code
_entity_poly.pdbx_strand_id
1 'polypeptide(L)'
;RIEKQVNYMESNPDIVASSGNVEEFDEQGVFQTLTRPTNPEVLEFRQLRGIPIWHPTAIFRHSVLLNNNIRYSEKFTNTCEDYKLVFDLSQVGKLGNIPDVLLAYRRYPGQTISRYLEKRKKHVSEIKAEIYKFLCRKYALNPAIDNPGEWRRKIPRNHDAIWTFLLVYGYAQHKPGKTEEAEAGFVHTS
;
A
#
# COMPACT_ATOMS: atom_id res chain seq x y z
N ARG A 1 10.73 -16.17 -13.64
CA ARG A 1 9.88 -15.37 -12.70
C ARG A 1 9.67 -16.08 -11.36
N ILE A 2 8.92 -17.19 -11.30
CA ILE A 2 8.53 -17.84 -10.03
C ILE A 2 9.75 -18.19 -9.17
N GLU A 3 10.78 -18.79 -9.77
CA GLU A 3 12.05 -19.10 -9.08
C GLU A 3 12.64 -17.89 -8.35
N LYS A 4 12.71 -16.72 -9.00
CA LYS A 4 13.20 -15.48 -8.37
C LYS A 4 12.33 -15.06 -7.18
N GLN A 5 11.01 -15.21 -7.29
CA GLN A 5 10.08 -14.92 -6.19
C GLN A 5 10.27 -15.88 -5.02
N VAL A 6 10.39 -17.18 -5.30
CA VAL A 6 10.63 -18.20 -4.28
C VAL A 6 11.98 -17.97 -3.60
N ASN A 7 13.06 -17.76 -4.36
CA ASN A 7 14.40 -17.51 -3.81
C ASN A 7 14.44 -16.24 -2.94
N TYR A 8 13.74 -15.17 -3.33
CA TYR A 8 13.59 -13.99 -2.51
C TYR A 8 12.87 -14.30 -1.19
N MET A 9 11.78 -15.07 -1.24
CA MET A 9 11.07 -15.48 -0.02
C MET A 9 11.97 -16.39 0.84
N GLU A 10 12.58 -17.44 0.30
CA GLU A 10 13.45 -18.34 1.07
C GLU A 10 14.62 -17.61 1.75
N SER A 11 15.22 -16.61 1.08
CA SER A 11 16.29 -15.79 1.66
C SER A 11 15.82 -14.76 2.70
N ASN A 12 14.52 -14.48 2.80
CA ASN A 12 13.96 -13.47 3.70
C ASN A 12 12.79 -14.06 4.53
N PRO A 13 13.08 -14.89 5.56
CA PRO A 13 12.08 -15.64 6.33
C PRO A 13 11.02 -14.78 7.03
N ASP A 14 11.35 -13.52 7.34
CA ASP A 14 10.45 -12.55 7.98
C ASP A 14 9.45 -11.89 7.01
N ILE A 15 9.70 -11.98 5.69
CA ILE A 15 8.78 -11.51 4.66
C ILE A 15 7.68 -12.54 4.45
N VAL A 16 6.43 -12.14 4.67
CA VAL A 16 5.26 -13.02 4.58
C VAL A 16 4.49 -12.86 3.27
N ALA A 17 4.70 -11.74 2.58
CA ALA A 17 4.14 -11.45 1.27
C ALA A 17 5.12 -10.63 0.45
N SER A 18 5.22 -10.95 -0.84
CA SER A 18 6.04 -10.22 -1.79
C SER A 18 5.40 -10.10 -3.17
N SER A 19 5.82 -9.10 -3.93
CA SER A 19 5.55 -8.99 -5.36
C SER A 19 6.75 -8.42 -6.11
N GLY A 20 6.63 -8.30 -7.43
CA GLY A 20 7.55 -7.54 -8.25
C GLY A 20 6.84 -6.51 -9.11
N ASN A 21 7.61 -5.68 -9.78
CA ASN A 21 7.08 -4.63 -10.64
C ASN A 21 6.35 -5.22 -11.85
N VAL A 22 5.46 -4.42 -12.44
CA VAL A 22 4.61 -4.86 -13.54
C VAL A 22 4.68 -3.85 -14.68
N GLU A 23 4.75 -4.30 -15.91
CA GLU A 23 4.64 -3.46 -17.11
C GLU A 23 3.26 -3.62 -17.74
N GLU A 24 2.67 -2.49 -18.14
CA GLU A 24 1.51 -2.46 -19.00
C GLU A 24 1.95 -2.03 -20.41
N PHE A 25 1.49 -2.79 -21.41
CA PHE A 25 1.79 -2.52 -22.81
C PHE A 25 0.55 -2.63 -23.70
N ASP A 26 0.61 -2.02 -24.88
CA ASP A 26 -0.43 -2.09 -25.91
C ASP A 26 0.19 -2.41 -27.30
N GLU A 27 -0.40 -1.91 -28.38
CA GLU A 27 0.16 -2.08 -29.74
C GLU A 27 1.31 -1.10 -30.03
N GLN A 28 1.42 -0.02 -29.26
CA GLN A 28 2.44 1.01 -29.39
C GLN A 28 3.67 0.74 -28.52
N GLY A 29 3.57 -0.20 -27.57
CA GLY A 29 4.67 -0.66 -26.73
C GLY A 29 4.35 -0.56 -25.24
N VAL A 30 5.38 -0.56 -24.40
CA VAL A 30 5.23 -0.33 -22.95
C VAL A 30 4.90 1.14 -22.72
N PHE A 31 3.75 1.41 -22.12
CA PHE A 31 3.32 2.78 -21.79
C PHE A 31 3.38 3.06 -20.28
N GLN A 32 3.48 2.01 -19.44
CA GLN A 32 3.52 2.18 -18.00
C GLN A 32 4.31 1.07 -17.30
N THR A 33 5.15 1.44 -16.33
CA THR A 33 5.77 0.52 -15.37
C THR A 33 5.25 0.83 -13.97
N LEU A 34 4.57 -0.14 -13.37
CA LEU A 34 3.97 -0.07 -12.05
C LEU A 34 4.98 -0.57 -11.01
N THR A 35 5.50 0.36 -10.21
CA THR A 35 6.52 0.06 -9.19
C THR A 35 5.99 0.13 -7.75
N ARG A 36 6.65 -0.58 -6.84
CA ARG A 36 6.43 -0.48 -5.38
C ARG A 36 7.74 -0.37 -4.62
N PRO A 37 7.73 0.26 -3.43
CA PRO A 37 8.88 0.22 -2.53
C PRO A 37 9.27 -1.22 -2.20
N THR A 38 10.55 -1.45 -1.96
CA THR A 38 11.08 -2.77 -1.56
C THR A 38 11.34 -2.85 -0.06
N ASN A 39 11.51 -1.70 0.61
CA ASN A 39 11.78 -1.61 2.04
C ASN A 39 10.51 -1.94 2.86
N PRO A 40 10.54 -2.93 3.76
CA PRO A 40 9.40 -3.32 4.60
C PRO A 40 8.78 -2.19 5.43
N GLU A 41 9.61 -1.30 6.00
CA GLU A 41 9.13 -0.17 6.80
C GLU A 41 8.33 0.81 5.94
N VAL A 42 8.81 1.09 4.73
CA VAL A 42 8.11 1.96 3.78
C VAL A 42 6.80 1.30 3.34
N LEU A 43 6.82 -0.01 3.10
CA LEU A 43 5.65 -0.76 2.68
C LEU A 43 4.53 -0.77 3.72
N GLU A 44 4.87 -0.84 5.01
CA GLU A 44 3.89 -0.79 6.10
C GLU A 44 3.02 0.46 6.03
N PHE A 45 3.64 1.63 5.86
CA PHE A 45 2.93 2.92 5.76
C PHE A 45 2.36 3.16 4.34
N ARG A 46 2.97 2.59 3.29
CA ARG A 46 2.48 2.70 1.89
C ARG A 46 1.04 2.23 1.74
N GLN A 47 0.63 1.30 2.60
CA GLN A 47 -0.75 0.82 2.71
C GLN A 47 -1.74 1.99 2.78
N LEU A 48 -1.48 3.05 3.54
CA LEU A 48 -2.39 4.21 3.63
C LEU A 48 -2.65 4.91 2.27
N ARG A 49 -1.73 4.81 1.30
CA ARG A 49 -1.93 5.30 -0.07
C ARG A 49 -2.55 4.27 -1.00
N GLY A 50 -2.43 2.97 -0.70
CA GLY A 50 -2.97 1.87 -1.49
C GLY A 50 -2.13 0.60 -1.35
N ILE A 51 -2.61 -0.48 -1.98
CA ILE A 51 -2.07 -1.84 -1.82
C ILE A 51 -0.54 -1.89 -1.99
N PRO A 52 0.23 -2.43 -1.04
CA PRO A 52 1.70 -2.41 -1.07
C PRO A 52 2.31 -3.52 -1.94
N ILE A 53 1.54 -4.56 -2.24
CA ILE A 53 1.90 -5.74 -3.03
C ILE A 53 1.05 -5.75 -4.30
N TRP A 54 1.66 -5.88 -5.46
CA TRP A 54 0.92 -6.00 -6.73
C TRP A 54 0.31 -7.38 -6.85
N HIS A 55 -1.02 -7.44 -6.98
CA HIS A 55 -1.75 -8.71 -7.02
C HIS A 55 -1.31 -9.67 -8.15
N PRO A 56 -1.08 -9.21 -9.40
CA PRO A 56 -0.67 -10.11 -10.50
C PRO A 56 0.69 -10.77 -10.29
N THR A 57 1.52 -10.16 -9.45
CA THR A 57 2.86 -10.64 -9.10
C THR A 57 2.99 -11.08 -7.65
N ALA A 58 1.88 -11.21 -6.92
CA ALA A 58 1.93 -11.55 -5.49
C ALA A 58 2.37 -13.00 -5.25
N ILE A 59 3.14 -13.22 -4.19
CA ILE A 59 3.44 -14.50 -3.58
C ILE A 59 3.31 -14.36 -2.05
N PHE A 60 2.84 -15.41 -1.39
CA PHE A 60 2.57 -15.42 0.05
C PHE A 60 3.16 -16.65 0.71
N ARG A 61 3.56 -16.54 1.98
CA ARG A 61 3.91 -17.71 2.78
C ARG A 61 2.65 -18.47 3.16
N HIS A 62 2.53 -19.69 2.63
CA HIS A 62 1.40 -20.57 2.91
C HIS A 62 1.25 -20.88 4.41
N SER A 63 2.35 -21.15 5.10
CA SER A 63 2.34 -21.43 6.55
C SER A 63 1.78 -20.27 7.37
N VAL A 64 2.07 -19.03 6.99
CA VAL A 64 1.57 -17.82 7.66
C VAL A 64 0.06 -17.70 7.49
N LEU A 65 -0.46 -17.97 6.29
CA LEU A 65 -1.90 -17.97 6.03
C LEU A 65 -2.61 -19.01 6.90
N LEU A 66 -2.09 -20.24 6.97
CA LEU A 66 -2.70 -21.30 7.76
C LEU A 66 -2.64 -21.03 9.26
N ASN A 67 -1.45 -20.74 9.79
CA ASN A 67 -1.22 -20.62 11.23
C ASN A 67 -1.95 -19.43 11.86
N ASN A 68 -2.21 -18.37 11.07
CA ASN A 68 -2.92 -17.18 11.55
C ASN A 68 -4.39 -17.13 11.08
N ASN A 69 -4.88 -18.21 10.46
CA ASN A 69 -6.23 -18.27 9.88
C ASN A 69 -6.58 -17.08 8.96
N ILE A 70 -5.61 -16.61 8.18
CA ILE A 70 -5.79 -15.48 7.27
C ILE A 70 -6.39 -15.98 5.97
N ARG A 71 -7.56 -15.45 5.60
CA ARG A 71 -8.32 -15.81 4.39
C ARG A 71 -8.89 -14.55 3.76
N TYR A 72 -9.33 -14.67 2.51
CA TYR A 72 -10.12 -13.61 1.89
C TYR A 72 -11.40 -13.36 2.71
N SER A 73 -11.67 -12.09 2.98
CA SER A 73 -12.84 -11.68 3.74
C SER A 73 -14.02 -11.46 2.80
N GLU A 74 -15.12 -12.17 3.03
CA GLU A 74 -16.35 -12.10 2.24
C GLU A 74 -16.96 -10.69 2.19
N LYS A 75 -16.66 -9.86 3.20
CA LYS A 75 -17.08 -8.45 3.24
C LYS A 75 -16.56 -7.67 2.03
N PHE A 76 -15.35 -7.98 1.57
CA PHE A 76 -14.63 -7.21 0.54
C PHE A 76 -14.68 -7.84 -0.86
N THR A 77 -15.45 -8.92 -1.03
CA THR A 77 -15.66 -9.59 -2.32
C THR A 77 -16.08 -8.59 -3.40
N ASN A 78 -15.48 -8.73 -4.59
CA ASN A 78 -15.71 -7.86 -5.77
C ASN A 78 -15.31 -6.39 -5.57
N THR A 79 -14.52 -6.05 -4.54
CA THR A 79 -14.11 -4.66 -4.28
C THR A 79 -12.62 -4.49 -4.03
N CYS A 80 -12.07 -5.09 -2.99
CA CYS A 80 -10.67 -4.90 -2.57
C CYS A 80 -10.21 -6.01 -1.60
N GLU A 81 -10.58 -7.25 -1.92
CA GLU A 81 -10.27 -8.46 -1.14
C GLU A 81 -8.76 -8.70 -1.01
N ASP A 82 -8.02 -8.43 -2.08
CA ASP A 82 -6.56 -8.46 -2.16
C ASP A 82 -5.92 -7.44 -1.21
N TYR A 83 -6.49 -6.24 -1.12
CA TYR A 83 -5.98 -5.22 -0.23
C TYR A 83 -6.20 -5.59 1.24
N LYS A 84 -7.37 -6.13 1.61
CA LYS A 84 -7.61 -6.61 2.97
C LYS A 84 -6.67 -7.78 3.32
N LEU A 85 -6.51 -8.75 2.43
CA LEU A 85 -5.63 -9.90 2.64
C LEU A 85 -4.19 -9.46 2.93
N VAL A 86 -3.66 -8.53 2.13
CA VAL A 86 -2.29 -8.03 2.31
C VAL A 86 -2.15 -7.26 3.62
N PHE A 87 -3.17 -6.49 4.03
CA PHE A 87 -3.16 -5.85 5.33
C PHE A 87 -3.14 -6.88 6.48
N ASP A 88 -3.94 -7.94 6.41
CA ASP A 88 -3.97 -8.98 7.44
C ASP A 88 -2.63 -9.73 7.54
N LEU A 89 -1.97 -9.99 6.41
CA LEU A 89 -0.60 -10.51 6.39
C LEU A 89 0.40 -9.54 7.03
N SER A 90 0.28 -8.24 6.77
CA SER A 90 1.19 -7.23 7.32
C SER A 90 1.14 -7.11 8.85
N GLN A 91 0.08 -7.61 9.48
CA GLN A 91 -0.05 -7.61 10.94
C GLN A 91 0.77 -8.73 11.61
N VAL A 92 1.13 -9.78 10.87
CA VAL A 92 1.81 -10.98 11.42
C VAL A 92 3.22 -11.18 10.86
N GLY A 93 3.65 -10.33 9.93
CA GLY A 93 5.03 -10.33 9.43
C GLY A 93 5.27 -9.21 8.42
N LYS A 94 6.49 -9.17 7.88
CA LYS A 94 6.91 -8.07 7.02
C LYS A 94 6.43 -8.24 5.59
N LEU A 95 6.19 -7.13 4.92
CA LEU A 95 6.00 -7.09 3.47
C LEU A 95 7.34 -6.78 2.81
N GLY A 96 7.57 -7.33 1.62
CA GLY A 96 8.76 -7.03 0.82
C GLY A 96 8.39 -6.98 -0.66
N ASN A 97 9.26 -6.44 -1.50
CA ASN A 97 9.09 -6.53 -2.95
C ASN A 97 10.44 -6.69 -3.63
N ILE A 98 10.40 -7.30 -4.81
CA ILE A 98 11.54 -7.44 -5.73
C ILE A 98 11.50 -6.24 -6.69
N PRO A 99 12.62 -5.52 -6.91
CA PRO A 99 12.64 -4.33 -7.77
C PRO A 99 12.51 -4.66 -9.27
N ASP A 100 12.53 -5.92 -9.64
CA ASP A 100 12.46 -6.37 -11.03
C ASP A 100 11.03 -6.38 -11.56
N VAL A 101 10.89 -6.16 -12.87
CA VAL A 101 9.65 -6.44 -13.59
C VAL A 101 9.45 -7.96 -13.66
N LEU A 102 8.36 -8.43 -13.09
CA LEU A 102 8.02 -9.86 -13.03
C LEU A 102 6.85 -10.24 -13.93
N LEU A 103 6.12 -9.25 -14.45
CA LEU A 103 5.01 -9.47 -15.36
C LEU A 103 4.90 -8.28 -16.31
N ALA A 104 4.70 -8.56 -17.59
CA ALA A 104 4.19 -7.60 -18.55
C ALA A 104 2.80 -8.09 -18.98
N TYR A 105 1.79 -7.23 -18.92
CA TYR A 105 0.46 -7.57 -19.41
C TYR A 105 -0.07 -6.53 -20.39
N ARG A 106 -0.78 -7.02 -21.41
CA ARG A 106 -1.41 -6.16 -22.41
C ARG A 106 -2.67 -5.56 -21.81
N ARG A 107 -2.83 -4.24 -21.93
CA ARG A 107 -4.05 -3.54 -21.50
C ARG A 107 -4.83 -3.05 -22.71
N TYR A 108 -6.13 -3.34 -22.74
CA TYR A 108 -7.03 -2.85 -23.78
C TYR A 108 -7.79 -1.59 -23.31
N PRO A 109 -7.98 -0.59 -24.18
CA PRO A 109 -8.85 0.54 -23.89
C PRO A 109 -10.26 0.07 -23.52
N GLY A 110 -10.82 0.58 -22.43
CA GLY A 110 -12.20 0.26 -22.02
C GLY A 110 -12.35 -0.85 -20.96
N GLN A 111 -11.26 -1.39 -20.40
CA GLN A 111 -11.34 -2.11 -19.11
C GLN A 111 -11.72 -1.12 -17.99
N THR A 112 -13.01 -0.81 -17.88
CA THR A 112 -13.54 0.00 -16.79
C THR A 112 -14.07 -0.93 -15.69
N ILE A 113 -13.44 -0.87 -14.52
CA ILE A 113 -14.00 -1.41 -13.28
C ILE A 113 -15.13 -0.47 -12.85
N SER A 114 -16.32 -0.56 -13.45
CA SER A 114 -17.39 0.43 -13.22
C SER A 114 -18.42 -0.01 -12.17
N ARG A 115 -18.71 -1.31 -12.07
CA ARG A 115 -19.91 -1.79 -11.36
C ARG A 115 -19.88 -1.58 -9.83
N TYR A 116 -18.71 -1.46 -9.22
CA TYR A 116 -18.55 -1.40 -7.76
C TYR A 116 -17.74 -0.20 -7.26
N LEU A 117 -17.59 0.86 -8.06
CA LEU A 117 -16.70 1.98 -7.72
C LEU A 117 -17.01 2.61 -6.35
N GLU A 118 -18.27 2.97 -6.10
CA GLU A 118 -18.66 3.57 -4.81
C GLU A 118 -18.49 2.61 -3.64
N LYS A 119 -18.87 1.34 -3.82
CA LYS A 119 -18.68 0.29 -2.80
C LYS A 119 -17.19 0.09 -2.49
N ARG A 120 -16.36 0.06 -3.52
CA ARG A 120 -14.90 -0.06 -3.41
C ARG A 120 -14.30 1.16 -2.71
N LYS A 121 -14.72 2.39 -3.03
CA LYS A 121 -14.27 3.61 -2.33
C LYS A 121 -14.54 3.51 -0.82
N LYS A 122 -15.77 3.11 -0.45
CA LYS A 122 -16.17 2.92 0.95
C LYS A 122 -15.29 1.86 1.63
N HIS A 123 -15.16 0.68 1.04
CA HIS A 123 -14.37 -0.41 1.61
C HIS A 123 -12.87 -0.08 1.73
N VAL A 124 -12.30 0.60 0.74
CA VAL A 124 -10.91 1.10 0.80
C VAL A 124 -10.74 2.08 1.96
N SER A 125 -11.71 2.96 2.20
CA SER A 125 -11.69 3.88 3.34
C SER A 125 -11.72 3.14 4.68
N GLU A 126 -12.57 2.10 4.79
CA GLU A 126 -12.65 1.25 5.98
C GLU A 126 -11.32 0.54 6.26
N ILE A 127 -10.72 -0.10 5.25
CA ILE A 127 -9.40 -0.75 5.37
C ILE A 127 -8.32 0.26 5.77
N LYS A 128 -8.31 1.46 5.18
CA LYS A 128 -7.36 2.53 5.56
C LYS A 128 -7.54 2.97 7.01
N ALA A 129 -8.77 3.03 7.51
CA ALA A 129 -9.03 3.33 8.91
C ALA A 129 -8.53 2.21 9.85
N GLU A 130 -8.64 0.94 9.45
CA GLU A 130 -8.06 -0.18 10.18
C GLU A 130 -6.52 -0.12 10.21
N ILE A 131 -5.89 0.12 9.05
CA ILE A 131 -4.44 0.31 8.92
C ILE A 131 -3.98 1.46 9.83
N TYR A 132 -4.67 2.60 9.77
CA TYR A 132 -4.34 3.76 10.60
C TYR A 132 -4.35 3.42 12.10
N LYS A 133 -5.44 2.78 12.57
CA LYS A 133 -5.56 2.34 13.98
C LYS A 133 -4.45 1.34 14.36
N PHE A 134 -4.12 0.42 13.46
CA PHE A 134 -3.03 -0.53 13.67
C PHE A 134 -1.69 0.19 13.83
N LEU A 135 -1.35 1.13 12.94
CA LEU A 135 -0.10 1.90 13.01
C LEU A 135 -0.03 2.76 14.29
N CYS A 136 -1.13 3.41 14.67
CA CYS A 136 -1.18 4.15 15.93
C CYS A 136 -0.88 3.27 17.14
N ARG A 137 -1.46 2.07 17.21
CA ARG A 137 -1.16 1.12 18.29
C ARG A 137 0.29 0.66 18.25
N LYS A 138 0.78 0.26 17.07
CA LYS A 138 2.14 -0.27 16.88
C LYS A 138 3.22 0.73 17.32
N TYR A 139 3.03 2.01 17.00
CA TYR A 139 4.01 3.07 17.24
C TYR A 139 3.65 3.99 18.42
N ALA A 140 2.65 3.62 19.23
CA ALA A 140 2.16 4.41 20.36
C ALA A 140 1.88 5.89 20.00
N LEU A 141 1.19 6.08 18.88
CA LEU A 141 0.83 7.40 18.33
C LEU A 141 -0.52 7.83 18.89
N ASN A 142 -0.58 9.03 19.45
CA ASN A 142 -1.80 9.64 19.94
C ASN A 142 -2.08 10.93 19.16
N PRO A 143 -2.97 10.89 18.15
CA PRO A 143 -3.21 12.05 17.29
C PRO A 143 -3.90 13.22 17.99
N ALA A 144 -4.46 13.03 19.19
CA ALA A 144 -5.05 14.10 19.97
C ALA A 144 -4.02 14.91 20.76
N ILE A 145 -2.81 14.36 20.97
CA ILE A 145 -1.80 14.94 21.89
C ILE A 145 -0.46 15.13 21.18
N ASP A 146 -0.02 14.13 20.42
CA ASP A 146 1.30 14.14 19.81
C ASP A 146 1.33 15.15 18.65
N ASN A 147 2.25 16.11 18.71
CA ASN A 147 2.51 17.01 17.60
C ASN A 147 3.28 16.28 16.46
N PRO A 148 3.28 16.82 15.23
CA PRO A 148 3.98 16.20 14.09
C PRO A 148 5.48 15.94 14.31
N GLY A 149 6.16 16.69 15.17
CA GLY A 149 7.57 16.51 15.51
C GLY A 149 7.83 15.28 16.38
N GLU A 150 6.94 15.00 17.34
CA GLU A 150 7.01 13.78 18.17
C GLU A 150 6.81 12.51 17.34
N TRP A 151 5.97 12.57 16.31
CA TRP A 151 5.73 11.43 15.41
C TRP A 151 7.01 11.01 14.70
N ARG A 152 7.85 11.98 14.31
CA ARG A 152 9.15 11.72 13.65
C ARG A 152 10.14 10.96 14.54
N ARG A 153 9.95 10.98 15.86
CA ARG A 153 10.79 10.22 16.80
C ARG A 153 10.28 8.80 17.01
N LYS A 154 8.96 8.59 16.91
CA LYS A 154 8.29 7.30 17.13
C LYS A 154 8.26 6.40 15.88
N ILE A 155 8.48 6.96 14.69
CA ILE A 155 8.37 6.26 13.40
C ILE A 155 9.76 6.09 12.76
N PRO A 156 10.09 4.93 12.14
CA PRO A 156 11.34 4.72 11.43
C PRO A 156 11.57 5.78 10.33
N ARG A 157 12.79 6.30 10.20
CA ARG A 157 13.15 7.35 9.23
C ARG A 157 13.38 6.77 7.83
N ASN A 158 12.32 6.34 7.15
CA ASN A 158 12.40 5.96 5.73
C ASN A 158 11.30 6.65 4.91
N HIS A 159 11.72 7.25 3.78
CA HIS A 159 11.00 8.31 3.07
C HIS A 159 9.74 7.83 2.31
N ASP A 160 8.91 8.79 1.89
CA ASP A 160 7.59 8.74 1.22
C ASP A 160 6.38 8.31 2.07
N ALA A 161 6.52 7.29 2.90
CA ALA A 161 5.36 6.72 3.58
C ALA A 161 5.03 7.47 4.89
N ILE A 162 6.04 8.00 5.59
CA ILE A 162 5.89 8.94 6.71
C ILE A 162 5.22 10.24 6.27
N TRP A 163 5.57 10.76 5.08
CA TRP A 163 4.93 11.96 4.54
C TRP A 163 3.45 11.76 4.29
N THR A 164 3.03 10.55 3.91
CA THR A 164 1.60 10.21 3.81
C THR A 164 0.93 10.25 5.18
N PHE A 165 1.57 9.64 6.18
CA PHE A 165 1.05 9.64 7.55
C PHE A 165 0.91 11.07 8.09
N LEU A 166 1.94 11.91 7.89
CA LEU A 166 1.94 13.31 8.30
C LEU A 166 0.94 14.18 7.52
N LEU A 167 0.86 14.05 6.19
CA LEU A 167 -0.02 14.87 5.35
C LEU A 167 -1.49 14.50 5.49
N VAL A 168 -1.82 13.21 5.51
CA VAL A 168 -3.21 12.74 5.52
C VAL A 168 -3.78 12.72 6.94
N TYR A 169 -2.96 12.39 7.96
CA TYR A 169 -3.48 12.15 9.30
C TYR A 169 -2.91 13.09 10.38
N GLY A 170 -1.66 13.52 10.26
CA GLY A 170 -1.07 14.54 11.15
C GLY A 170 -1.60 15.95 10.90
N TYR A 171 -1.83 16.30 9.63
CA TYR A 171 -2.35 17.62 9.23
C TYR A 171 -3.89 17.71 9.27
N ALA A 172 -4.61 16.63 8.97
CA ALA A 172 -6.07 16.63 8.98
C ALA A 172 -6.67 16.87 10.38
N GLN A 173 -5.93 16.56 11.45
CA GLN A 173 -6.34 16.82 12.84
C GLN A 173 -5.95 18.22 13.33
N HIS A 174 -5.23 19.01 12.52
CA HIS A 174 -4.68 20.32 12.90
C HIS A 174 -5.25 21.49 12.08
N LYS A 175 -6.36 21.31 11.36
CA LYS A 175 -7.12 22.44 10.80
C LYS A 175 -8.23 22.88 11.78
N PRO A 176 -8.01 23.91 12.62
CA PRO A 176 -9.11 24.77 13.02
C PRO A 176 -9.54 25.58 11.77
N GLY A 177 -10.86 25.69 11.53
CA GLY A 177 -11.54 26.69 10.68
C GLY A 177 -10.88 27.18 9.37
N LYS A 178 -11.54 26.87 8.24
CA LYS A 178 -11.48 27.50 6.90
C LYS A 178 -10.52 28.69 6.68
N THR A 179 -9.75 28.64 5.60
CA THR A 179 -9.80 29.66 4.52
C THR A 179 -9.26 29.08 3.20
N GLU A 180 -9.80 29.60 2.11
CA GLU A 180 -9.48 29.34 0.70
C GLU A 180 -8.04 29.71 0.33
N GLU A 181 -7.71 29.41 -0.93
CA GLU A 181 -6.47 29.72 -1.67
C GLU A 181 -5.30 28.74 -1.55
N ALA A 182 -5.23 27.84 -2.53
CA ALA A 182 -4.04 27.64 -3.36
C ALA A 182 -4.41 26.74 -4.55
N GLU A 183 -5.12 27.30 -5.52
CA GLU A 183 -5.02 26.82 -6.89
C GLU A 183 -3.66 27.21 -7.47
N ALA A 184 -3.13 26.29 -8.29
CA ALA A 184 -2.24 26.52 -9.43
C ALA A 184 -0.93 27.29 -9.23
N GLY A 185 0.19 26.56 -9.39
CA GLY A 185 1.51 27.18 -9.51
C GLY A 185 2.64 26.20 -9.88
N PHE A 186 2.42 25.28 -10.83
CA PHE A 186 3.53 24.68 -11.58
C PHE A 186 3.43 25.21 -13.01
N VAL A 187 4.18 26.27 -13.30
CA VAL A 187 4.52 26.66 -14.68
C VAL A 187 6.04 26.79 -14.75
N HIS A 188 6.57 26.02 -15.70
CA HIS A 188 7.92 25.88 -16.24
C HIS A 188 9.00 26.91 -15.88
N THR A 189 10.17 26.37 -15.54
CA THR A 189 11.47 26.97 -15.84
C THR A 189 11.77 26.89 -17.34
N SER A 190 12.24 28.00 -17.89
CA SER A 190 13.34 28.06 -18.85
C SER A 190 14.30 29.14 -18.36
#